data_AF-A0A1J4YKX1-F1
#
_entry.id   AF-A0A1J4YKX1-F1
#
_cell.length_a   1.000
_cell.length_b   1.000
_cell.length_c   1.000
_cell.angle_alpha   90.00
_cell.angle_beta   90.00
_cell.angle_gamma   90.00
#
_symmetry.space_group_name_H-M   'P 1'
#
loop_
_entity.id
_entity.type
_entity.pdbx_description
1 polymer ?
#
loop_
_entity_poly.entity_id
_entity_poly.type
_entity_poly.pdbx_seq_one_letter_code
_entity_poly.pdbx_strand_id
1 'polypeptide(L)'
;MDLFNKENWMEANIIFNRIAKLDPSDKKVERYLAITEQKLNESKVYSPDESKKFYNEGLKQYTAGNLENALEFFKKAVELDPENQKAQTALERTKKELKK
;
A
#
# COMPACT_ATOMS: atom_id res chain seq x y z
N MET A 1 15.17 -3.45 23.12
CA MET A 1 15.03 -2.21 22.34
C MET A 1 14.84 -2.58 20.88
N ASP A 2 13.75 -3.25 20.53
CA ASP A 2 13.48 -3.64 19.13
C ASP A 2 11.97 -3.83 18.95
N LEU A 3 11.24 -2.72 18.78
CA LEU A 3 9.77 -2.76 18.61
C LEU A 3 9.26 -1.73 17.59
N PHE A 4 10.09 -1.45 16.58
CA PHE A 4 9.67 -0.75 15.38
C PHE A 4 9.78 -1.71 14.19
N ASN A 5 9.02 -2.80 14.28
CA ASN A 5 8.78 -3.69 13.15
C ASN A 5 8.01 -2.94 12.05
N LYS A 6 8.27 -3.32 10.80
CA LYS A 6 7.83 -2.67 9.55
C LYS A 6 6.35 -2.29 9.51
N GLU A 7 5.49 -3.04 10.19
CA GLU A 7 4.06 -2.74 10.35
C GLU A 7 3.81 -1.38 11.02
N ASN A 8 4.61 -1.00 12.01
CA ASN A 8 4.44 0.27 12.74
C ASN A 8 4.76 1.48 11.85
N TRP A 9 5.72 1.37 10.93
CA TRP A 9 6.08 2.49 10.04
C TRP A 9 5.03 2.69 8.94
N MET A 10 4.45 1.60 8.42
CA MET A 10 3.35 1.69 7.45
C MET A 10 2.10 2.29 8.07
N GLU A 11 1.70 1.82 9.26
CA GLU A 11 0.55 2.39 9.98
C GLU A 11 0.77 3.86 10.33
N ALA A 12 1.96 4.21 10.84
CA ALA A 12 2.31 5.59 11.12
C ALA A 12 2.22 6.47 9.87
N ASN A 13 2.74 6.00 8.73
CA ASN A 13 2.66 6.71 7.46
C ASN A 13 1.19 6.96 7.02
N ILE A 14 0.32 5.95 7.14
CA ILE A 14 -1.11 6.09 6.83
C ILE A 14 -1.78 7.13 7.74
N ILE A 15 -1.49 7.10 9.04
CA ILE A 15 -2.06 8.03 10.01
C ILE A 15 -1.58 9.45 9.72
N PHE A 16 -0.28 9.65 9.52
CA PHE A 16 0.27 10.98 9.22
C PHE A 16 -0.23 11.53 7.90
N ASN A 17 -0.39 10.71 6.85
CA ASN A 17 -0.99 11.14 5.60
C ASN A 17 -2.45 11.56 5.75
N ARG A 18 -3.21 10.93 6.65
CA ARG A 18 -4.57 11.39 6.99
C ARG A 18 -4.55 12.72 7.73
N ILE A 19 -3.65 12.89 8.69
CA ILE A 19 -3.53 14.15 9.44
C ILE A 19 -3.10 15.28 8.51
N ALA A 20 -2.13 15.05 7.62
CA ALA A 20 -1.69 16.03 6.62
C ALA A 20 -2.81 16.49 5.69
N LYS A 21 -3.76 15.60 5.36
CA LYS A 21 -4.96 15.97 4.58
C LYS A 21 -5.94 16.84 5.37
N LEU A 22 -5.97 16.71 6.69
CA LEU A 22 -6.86 17.47 7.57
C LEU A 22 -6.25 18.81 7.99
N ASP A 23 -4.95 18.84 8.26
CA ASP A 23 -4.17 20.03 8.58
C ASP A 23 -2.82 20.00 7.82
N PRO A 24 -2.78 20.57 6.60
CA PRO A 24 -1.56 20.62 5.80
C PRO A 24 -0.50 21.57 6.37
N SER A 25 -0.83 22.38 7.38
CA SER A 25 0.05 23.42 7.90
C SER A 25 0.88 22.96 9.11
N ASP A 26 0.58 21.77 9.65
CA ASP A 26 1.31 21.21 10.79
C ASP A 26 2.70 20.70 10.37
N LYS A 27 3.72 21.52 10.64
CA LYS A 27 5.14 21.20 10.42
C LYS A 27 5.61 19.94 11.15
N LYS A 28 4.91 19.49 12.20
CA LYS A 28 5.24 18.23 12.87
C LYS A 28 4.91 17.05 11.96
N VAL A 29 3.75 17.09 11.30
CA VAL A 29 3.29 16.01 10.40
C VAL A 29 4.21 15.91 9.20
N GLU A 30 4.63 17.03 8.62
CA GLU A 30 5.63 17.07 7.54
C GLU A 30 6.93 16.36 7.96
N ARG A 31 7.45 16.69 9.14
CA ARG A 31 8.67 16.06 9.67
C ARG A 31 8.49 14.57 9.94
N TYR A 32 7.34 14.16 10.46
CA TYR A 32 7.04 12.75 10.71
C TYR A 32 6.91 11.95 9.40
N LEU A 33 6.24 12.50 8.38
CA LEU A 33 6.13 11.90 7.05
C LEU A 33 7.50 11.67 6.42
N ALA A 34 8.39 12.67 6.47
CA ALA A 34 9.74 12.52 5.93
C ALA A 34 10.52 11.37 6.61
N ILE A 35 10.38 11.23 7.92
CA ILE A 35 11.03 10.15 8.69
C ILE A 35 10.40 8.79 8.34
N THR A 36 9.07 8.70 8.26
CA THR A 36 8.38 7.44 7.94
C THR A 36 8.67 7.01 6.51
N GLU A 37 8.64 7.91 5.53
CA GLU A 37 9.01 7.64 4.14
C GLU A 37 10.45 7.14 4.02
N GLN A 38 11.39 7.79 4.71
CA GLN A 38 12.79 7.35 4.72
C GLN A 38 12.91 5.93 5.30
N LYS A 39 12.26 5.65 6.44
CA LYS A 39 12.29 4.32 7.07
C LYS A 39 11.63 3.24 6.23
N LEU A 40 10.54 3.57 5.53
CA LEU A 40 9.85 2.66 4.63
C LEU A 40 10.69 2.34 3.39
N ASN A 41 11.40 3.35 2.85
CA ASN A 41 12.33 3.18 1.75
C ASN A 41 13.56 2.33 2.15
N GLU A 42 14.14 2.59 3.32
CA GLU A 42 15.22 1.76 3.90
C GLU A 42 14.80 0.31 4.14
N SER A 43 13.51 0.06 4.42
CA SER A 43 12.98 -1.27 4.68
C SER A 43 12.85 -2.16 3.43
N LYS A 44 13.23 -1.69 2.22
CA LYS A 44 13.12 -2.39 0.92
C LYS A 44 11.69 -2.83 0.52
N VAL A 45 10.66 -2.40 1.25
CA VAL A 45 9.29 -2.90 1.05
C VAL A 45 8.41 -1.86 0.38
N TYR A 46 8.69 -0.56 0.51
CA TYR A 46 7.89 0.47 -0.14
C TYR A 46 8.43 0.80 -1.53
N SER A 47 7.68 0.45 -2.57
CA SER A 47 8.03 0.72 -3.96
C SER A 47 6.77 0.98 -4.80
N PRO A 48 6.39 2.26 -4.97
CA PRO A 48 5.21 2.63 -5.77
C PRO A 48 5.26 2.12 -7.22
N ASP A 49 6.45 2.04 -7.81
CA ASP A 49 6.60 1.56 -9.19
C ASP A 49 6.47 0.05 -9.31
N GLU A 50 6.98 -0.72 -8.34
CA GLU A 50 6.72 -2.15 -8.27
C GLU A 50 5.25 -2.42 -7.96
N SER A 51 4.64 -1.66 -7.05
CA SER A 51 3.20 -1.75 -6.79
C SER A 51 2.36 -1.58 -8.05
N LYS A 52 2.66 -0.56 -8.87
CA LYS A 52 1.99 -0.35 -10.17
C LYS A 52 2.18 -1.55 -11.12
N LYS A 53 3.38 -2.13 -11.17
CA LYS A 53 3.63 -3.35 -11.97
C LYS A 53 2.75 -4.51 -11.51
N PHE A 54 2.75 -4.81 -10.21
CA PHE A 54 1.93 -5.88 -9.65
C PHE A 54 0.44 -5.62 -9.83
N TYR A 55 -0.01 -4.38 -9.71
CA TYR A 55 -1.40 -4.00 -10.02
C TYR A 55 -1.77 -4.31 -11.48
N ASN A 56 -0.89 -3.97 -12.44
CA ASN A 56 -1.15 -4.25 -13.85
C ASN A 56 -1.15 -5.75 -14.15
N GLU A 57 -0.27 -6.53 -13.53
CA GLU A 57 -0.29 -8.00 -13.66
C GLU A 57 -1.56 -8.60 -13.04
N GLY A 58 -2.00 -8.09 -11.89
CA GLY A 58 -3.27 -8.47 -11.29
C GLY A 58 -4.45 -8.19 -12.21
N LEU A 59 -4.48 -7.03 -12.89
CA LEU A 59 -5.51 -6.72 -13.89
C LEU A 59 -5.50 -7.70 -15.04
N LYS A 60 -4.32 -8.10 -15.57
CA LYS A 60 -4.24 -9.10 -16.64
C LYS A 60 -4.84 -10.44 -16.20
N GLN A 61 -4.48 -10.91 -15.01
CA GLN A 61 -5.04 -12.15 -14.46
C GLN A 61 -6.55 -12.04 -14.21
N TYR A 62 -7.01 -10.89 -13.70
CA TYR A 62 -8.42 -10.62 -13.48
C TYR A 62 -9.20 -10.70 -14.80
N THR A 63 -8.70 -10.07 -15.86
CA THR A 63 -9.32 -10.13 -17.19
C THR A 63 -9.25 -11.52 -17.83
N ALA A 64 -8.26 -12.33 -17.46
CA ALA A 64 -8.15 -13.72 -17.89
C ALA A 64 -9.08 -14.68 -17.12
N GLY A 65 -9.84 -14.19 -16.13
CA GLY A 65 -10.69 -15.00 -15.26
C GLY A 65 -9.94 -15.73 -14.14
N ASN A 66 -8.62 -15.55 -14.04
CA ASN A 66 -7.78 -16.15 -13.02
C ASN A 66 -7.84 -15.34 -11.72
N LEU A 67 -8.99 -15.33 -11.07
CA LEU A 67 -9.26 -14.48 -9.90
C LEU A 67 -8.33 -14.76 -8.71
N GLU A 68 -7.90 -16.01 -8.51
CA GLU A 68 -6.94 -16.36 -7.45
C GLU A 68 -5.57 -15.72 -7.68
N ASN A 69 -5.03 -15.82 -8.91
CA ASN A 69 -3.77 -15.18 -9.26
C ASN A 69 -3.88 -13.65 -9.22
N ALA A 70 -5.00 -13.11 -9.70
CA ALA A 70 -5.28 -11.68 -9.62
C ALA A 70 -5.24 -11.18 -8.17
N LEU A 71 -5.85 -11.96 -7.26
CA LEU A 71 -5.85 -11.65 -5.83
C LEU A 71 -4.43 -11.57 -5.26
N GLU A 72 -3.56 -12.54 -5.58
CA GLU A 72 -2.17 -12.51 -5.10
C GLU A 72 -1.40 -11.31 -5.62
N PHE A 73 -1.54 -10.98 -6.90
CA PHE A 73 -0.87 -9.82 -7.48
C PHE A 73 -1.38 -8.50 -6.90
N PHE A 74 -2.69 -8.36 -6.68
CA PHE A 74 -3.23 -7.17 -6.01
C PHE A 74 -2.81 -7.07 -4.55
N LYS A 75 -2.66 -8.19 -3.82
CA LYS A 75 -2.10 -8.18 -2.45
C LYS A 75 -0.67 -7.64 -2.46
N LYS A 76 0.20 -8.17 -3.31
CA LYS A 76 1.60 -7.70 -3.44
C LYS A 76 1.66 -6.21 -3.78
N ALA A 77 0.78 -5.74 -4.67
CA ALA A 77 0.70 -4.32 -4.98
C ALA A 77 0.36 -3.46 -3.75
N VAL A 78 -0.58 -3.89 -2.91
CA VAL A 78 -0.95 -3.17 -1.68
C VAL A 78 0.13 -3.29 -0.60
N GLU A 79 0.85 -4.41 -0.51
CA GLU A 79 1.98 -4.56 0.42
C GLU A 79 3.14 -3.62 0.08
N LEU A 80 3.40 -3.41 -1.22
CA LEU A 80 4.47 -2.55 -1.72
C LEU A 80 4.11 -1.07 -1.71
N ASP A 81 2.83 -0.75 -1.86
CA ASP A 81 2.31 0.60 -1.74
C ASP A 81 0.91 0.55 -1.13
N PRO A 82 0.83 0.65 0.22
CA PRO A 82 -0.45 0.72 0.90
C PRO A 82 -1.27 1.95 0.53
N GLU A 83 -0.73 2.95 -0.19
CA GLU A 83 -1.50 4.12 -0.65
C GLU A 83 -2.03 3.95 -2.08
N ASN A 84 -1.71 2.84 -2.76
CA ASN A 84 -2.25 2.52 -4.08
C ASN A 84 -3.74 2.17 -4.00
N GLN A 85 -4.60 3.19 -4.01
CA GLN A 85 -6.06 3.05 -3.95
C GLN A 85 -6.62 2.16 -5.06
N LYS A 86 -6.00 2.16 -6.25
CA LYS A 86 -6.44 1.30 -7.36
C LYS A 86 -6.21 -0.18 -7.03
N ALA A 87 -5.03 -0.50 -6.50
CA ALA A 87 -4.71 -1.86 -6.04
C ALA A 87 -5.61 -2.30 -4.89
N GLN A 88 -5.87 -1.44 -3.90
CA GLN A 88 -6.81 -1.75 -2.81
C GLN A 88 -8.22 -2.04 -3.34
N THR A 89 -8.73 -1.18 -4.22
CA THR A 89 -10.08 -1.34 -4.79
C THR A 89 -10.20 -2.63 -5.60
N ALA A 90 -9.18 -2.94 -6.41
CA ALA A 90 -9.13 -4.16 -7.20
C ALA A 90 -9.01 -5.42 -6.31
N LEU A 91 -8.22 -5.35 -5.24
CA LEU A 91 -8.09 -6.40 -4.24
C LEU A 91 -9.45 -6.71 -3.59
N GLU A 92 -10.14 -5.69 -3.08
CA GLU A 92 -11.43 -5.86 -2.41
C GLU A 92 -12.52 -6.38 -3.37
N ARG A 93 -12.53 -5.90 -4.61
CA ARG A 93 -13.44 -6.41 -5.65
C ARG A 93 -13.19 -7.89 -5.93
N THR A 94 -11.93 -8.27 -6.15
CA THR A 94 -11.53 -9.66 -6.44
C THR A 94 -11.88 -10.60 -5.28
N LYS A 95 -11.64 -10.17 -4.03
CA LYS A 95 -12.03 -10.94 -2.82
C LYS A 95 -13.53 -11.19 -2.76
N LYS A 96 -14.36 -10.21 -3.10
CA LYS A 96 -15.82 -10.34 -3.09
C LYS A 96 -16.30 -11.32 -4.15
N GLU A 97 -15.67 -11.32 -5.31
CA GLU A 97 -16.01 -12.22 -6.42
C GLU A 97 -15.65 -13.68 -6.12
N LEU A 98 -14.50 -13.92 -5.50
CA LEU A 98 -14.06 -15.26 -5.06
C LEU A 98 -14.91 -15.86 -3.92
N LYS A 99 -15.62 -15.03 -3.15
CA LYS A 99 -16.48 -15.46 -2.04
C LYS A 99 -17.91 -15.81 -2.49
N LYS A 100 -18.21 -15.64 -3.77
CA LYS A 100 -19.55 -15.77 -4.34
C LYS A 100 -19.74 -17.15 -4.96
#